data_AF-J6F216-F1
#
_entry.id   AF-J6F216-F1
#
_cell.length_a   1.000
_cell.length_b   1.000
_cell.length_c   1.000
_cell.angle_alpha   90.00
_cell.angle_beta   90.00
_cell.angle_gamma   90.00
#
_symmetry.space_group_name_H-M   'P 1'
#
loop_
_entity.id
_entity.type
_entity.pdbx_description
1 polymer ?
#
loop_
_entity_poly.entity_id
_entity_poly.type
_entity_poly.pdbx_seq_one_letter_code
_entity_poly.pdbx_strand_id
1 'polypeptide(L)'
;MLLPSLLPPLLLLPSFSDAKLWGWDDQFTIVARKMVEDDIMPWYWMGASCNGWGNWCEHQECKRLQHFNVDLGGINKKQKNWYAQALQDVNYHWARIERENGAWIDLWRRGDGRFDMFENNKPPVPHGFCEPIMDPGGSGKPMRKDCNGQDTVVALACYQY
;
A
#
# COMPACT_ATOMS: atom_id res chain seq x y z
N MET A 1 10.60 50.77 44.65
CA MET A 1 11.39 49.56 44.31
C MET A 1 10.49 48.68 43.45
N LEU A 2 10.79 48.57 42.15
CA LEU A 2 10.03 47.79 41.16
C LEU A 2 10.96 46.68 40.64
N LEU A 3 10.58 45.42 40.84
CA LEU A 3 11.26 44.26 40.25
C LEU A 3 10.61 43.96 38.88
N PRO A 4 11.39 43.79 37.79
CA PRO A 4 10.84 43.38 36.51
C PRO A 4 10.59 41.87 36.52
N SER A 5 9.35 41.49 36.26
CA SER A 5 8.93 40.10 36.06
C SER A 5 9.43 39.63 34.69
N LEU A 6 10.44 38.77 34.67
CA LEU A 6 10.93 38.09 33.48
C LEU A 6 10.09 36.84 33.25
N LEU A 7 9.05 36.95 32.42
CA LEU A 7 8.35 35.80 31.86
C LEU A 7 9.23 35.17 30.75
N PRO A 8 9.54 33.87 30.82
CA PRO A 8 10.31 33.22 29.77
C PRO A 8 9.45 33.10 28.50
N PRO A 9 10.04 33.27 27.31
CA PRO A 9 9.33 33.04 26.06
C PRO A 9 8.97 31.56 25.94
N LEU A 10 7.67 31.26 25.96
CA LEU A 10 7.13 29.96 25.57
C LEU A 10 7.47 29.71 24.10
N LEU A 11 8.55 28.96 23.86
CA LEU A 11 8.84 28.37 22.56
C LEU A 11 7.82 27.25 22.31
N LEU A 12 6.77 27.58 21.54
CA LEU A 12 5.87 26.58 20.96
C LEU A 12 6.67 25.78 19.93
N LEU A 13 7.19 24.62 20.34
CA LEU A 13 7.68 23.63 19.41
C LEU A 13 6.49 23.15 18.57
N PRO A 14 6.54 23.22 17.22
CA PRO A 14 5.50 22.63 16.41
C PRO A 14 5.54 21.12 16.63
N SER A 15 4.52 20.59 17.31
CA SER A 15 4.24 19.17 17.34
C SER A 15 3.78 18.78 15.93
N PHE A 16 4.70 18.29 15.10
CA PHE A 16 4.33 17.51 13.94
C PHE A 16 3.75 16.20 14.48
N SER A 17 2.44 16.18 14.70
CA SER A 17 1.74 14.91 14.82
C SER A 17 1.79 14.29 13.44
N ASP A 18 2.65 13.29 13.23
CA ASP A 18 2.59 12.45 12.04
C ASP A 18 1.17 11.89 11.96
N ALA A 19 0.40 12.39 11.00
CA ALA A 19 -0.99 11.99 10.84
C ALA A 19 -0.97 10.54 10.35
N LYS A 20 -1.28 9.59 11.25
CA LYS A 20 -1.47 8.20 10.86
C LYS A 20 -2.66 8.10 9.91
N LEU A 21 -2.50 7.32 8.85
CA LEU A 21 -3.54 7.00 7.90
C LEU A 21 -4.67 6.25 8.60
N TRP A 22 -5.87 6.79 8.52
CA TRP A 22 -7.01 6.17 9.18
C TRP A 22 -7.30 4.80 8.58
N GLY A 23 -7.42 3.78 9.43
CA GLY A 23 -7.76 2.42 9.00
C GLY A 23 -6.60 1.64 8.36
N TRP A 24 -5.37 2.17 8.39
CA TRP A 24 -4.15 1.51 7.94
C TRP A 24 -3.17 1.30 9.09
N ASP A 25 -2.49 0.16 9.04
CA ASP A 25 -1.49 -0.24 10.02
C ASP A 25 -0.17 0.50 9.74
N ASP A 26 0.67 0.71 10.77
CA ASP A 26 1.95 1.43 10.62
C ASP A 26 2.84 0.85 9.53
N GLN A 27 2.81 -0.47 9.40
CA GLN A 27 3.44 -1.21 8.34
C GLN A 27 2.42 -2.18 7.77
N PHE A 28 2.39 -2.30 6.45
CA PHE A 28 1.52 -3.25 5.77
C PHE A 28 2.09 -3.64 4.40
N THR A 29 1.57 -4.71 3.83
CA THR A 29 1.89 -5.12 2.46
C THR A 29 0.67 -5.11 1.57
N ILE A 30 0.85 -4.85 0.29
CA ILE A 30 -0.18 -5.03 -0.74
C ILE A 30 0.14 -6.28 -1.54
N VAL A 31 -0.82 -7.18 -1.63
CA VAL A 31 -0.66 -8.50 -2.25
C VAL A 31 -1.78 -8.80 -3.23
N ALA A 32 -1.50 -9.63 -4.22
CA ALA A 32 -2.50 -10.28 -5.06
C ALA A 32 -2.50 -11.77 -4.74
N ARG A 33 -3.69 -12.36 -4.51
CA ARG A 33 -3.84 -13.79 -4.23
C ARG A 33 -4.70 -14.45 -5.29
N LYS A 34 -4.26 -15.61 -5.76
CA LYS A 34 -5.07 -16.48 -6.61
C LYS A 34 -6.08 -17.23 -5.74
N MET A 35 -7.36 -16.89 -5.91
CA MET A 35 -8.49 -17.52 -5.26
C MET A 35 -9.09 -18.58 -6.17
N VAL A 36 -9.57 -19.69 -5.60
CA VAL A 36 -10.38 -20.70 -6.30
C VAL A 36 -11.80 -20.55 -5.77
N GLU A 37 -12.76 -20.40 -6.67
CA GLU A 37 -14.19 -20.37 -6.32
C GLU A 37 -14.83 -21.63 -6.88
N ASP A 38 -15.63 -22.35 -6.08
CA ASP A 38 -16.26 -23.61 -6.50
C ASP A 38 -17.02 -23.47 -7.83
N ASP A 39 -16.95 -24.53 -8.65
CA ASP A 39 -17.65 -24.91 -9.91
C ASP A 39 -18.01 -23.85 -10.99
N ILE A 40 -17.88 -22.54 -10.74
CA ILE A 40 -18.39 -21.47 -11.61
C ILE A 40 -17.27 -20.64 -12.23
N MET A 41 -16.15 -20.43 -11.52
CA MET A 41 -14.93 -19.83 -12.07
C MET A 41 -13.69 -20.59 -11.56
N PRO A 42 -12.84 -21.15 -12.44
CA PRO A 42 -11.75 -22.03 -11.99
C PRO A 42 -10.71 -21.31 -11.12
N TRP A 43 -10.62 -19.97 -11.20
CA TRP A 43 -9.86 -19.10 -10.31
C TRP A 43 -10.07 -17.62 -10.64
N TYR A 44 -9.84 -16.74 -9.67
CA TYR A 44 -9.73 -15.29 -9.86
C TYR A 44 -8.60 -14.71 -9.00
N TRP A 45 -8.23 -13.45 -9.22
CA TRP A 45 -7.25 -12.76 -8.38
C TRP A 45 -7.93 -11.74 -7.49
N MET A 46 -7.55 -11.75 -6.21
CA MET A 46 -8.03 -10.81 -5.21
C MET A 46 -6.86 -9.98 -4.68
N GLY A 47 -7.02 -8.67 -4.61
CA GLY A 47 -6.09 -7.82 -3.86
C GLY A 47 -6.39 -7.83 -2.38
N ALA A 48 -5.35 -7.82 -1.57
CA ALA A 48 -5.46 -7.67 -0.12
C ALA A 48 -4.34 -6.76 0.39
N SER A 49 -4.58 -6.15 1.54
CA SER A 49 -3.53 -5.56 2.36
C SER A 49 -3.33 -6.40 3.61
N CYS A 50 -2.09 -6.76 3.94
CA CYS A 50 -1.76 -7.54 5.13
C CYS A 50 -1.00 -6.69 6.15
N ASN A 51 -1.31 -6.87 7.43
CA ASN A 51 -0.65 -6.14 8.51
C ASN A 51 0.82 -6.58 8.62
N GLY A 52 1.74 -5.63 8.67
CA GLY A 52 3.17 -5.88 8.82
C GLY A 52 3.87 -6.44 7.57
N TRP A 53 5.19 -6.52 7.68
CA TRP A 53 6.07 -7.17 6.72
C TRP A 53 6.20 -8.67 7.05
N GLY A 54 6.00 -9.55 6.08
CA GLY A 54 6.15 -11.01 6.23
C GLY A 54 4.85 -11.79 6.41
N ASN A 55 3.78 -11.12 6.86
CA ASN A 55 2.52 -11.79 7.21
C ASN A 55 1.61 -12.06 6.00
N TRP A 56 2.10 -11.94 4.76
CA TRP A 56 1.31 -12.13 3.55
C TRP A 56 0.84 -13.57 3.31
N CYS A 57 1.33 -14.56 4.07
CA CYS A 57 0.75 -15.90 4.08
C CYS A 57 -0.24 -16.13 5.24
N GLU A 58 -0.36 -15.20 6.18
CA GLU A 58 -1.27 -15.31 7.33
C GLU A 58 -2.60 -14.67 6.96
N HIS A 59 -3.57 -15.47 6.51
CA HIS A 59 -4.80 -14.95 5.94
C HIS A 59 -5.62 -14.06 6.89
N GLN A 60 -5.56 -14.36 8.19
CA GLN A 60 -6.22 -13.58 9.25
C GLN A 60 -5.65 -12.17 9.42
N GLU A 61 -4.40 -11.94 9.01
CA GLU A 61 -3.75 -10.62 9.05
C GLU A 61 -4.05 -9.78 7.81
N CYS A 62 -4.85 -10.29 6.88
CA CYS A 62 -5.09 -9.67 5.58
C CYS A 62 -6.53 -9.24 5.40
N LYS A 63 -6.70 -7.99 5.00
CA LYS A 63 -7.98 -7.38 4.66
C LYS A 63 -8.08 -7.23 3.15
N ARG A 64 -9.22 -7.60 2.58
CA ARG A 64 -9.45 -7.49 1.14
C ARG A 64 -9.46 -6.01 0.72
N LEU A 65 -8.96 -5.76 -0.49
CA LEU A 65 -9.10 -4.47 -1.15
C LEU A 65 -10.44 -4.43 -1.88
N GLN A 66 -11.26 -3.44 -1.54
CA GLN A 66 -12.54 -3.19 -2.19
C GLN A 66 -12.34 -2.54 -3.55
N HIS A 67 -11.45 -1.55 -3.63
CA HIS A 67 -11.07 -0.92 -4.89
C HIS A 67 -9.55 -0.83 -5.03
N PHE A 68 -9.09 -1.05 -6.26
CA PHE A 68 -7.72 -0.76 -6.65
C PHE A 68 -7.77 -0.14 -8.04
N ASN A 69 -7.50 1.15 -8.11
CA ASN A 69 -7.48 1.90 -9.35
C ASN A 69 -6.06 2.31 -9.63
N VAL A 70 -5.63 2.12 -10.87
CA VAL A 70 -4.30 2.53 -11.33
C VAL A 70 -4.44 3.40 -12.57
N ASP A 71 -3.44 4.24 -12.82
CA ASP A 71 -3.31 4.88 -14.12
C ASP A 71 -2.96 3.82 -15.17
N LEU A 72 -3.45 4.01 -16.40
CA LEU A 72 -3.34 3.01 -17.47
C LEU A 72 -1.93 2.90 -18.05
N GLY A 73 -0.92 3.50 -17.41
CA GLY A 73 0.47 3.40 -17.81
C GLY A 73 0.94 1.94 -17.79
N GLY A 74 0.85 1.25 -18.93
CA GLY A 74 1.30 -0.13 -19.08
C GLY A 74 0.30 -1.21 -18.67
N ILE A 75 -0.97 -0.89 -18.34
CA ILE A 75 -1.96 -1.86 -17.86
C ILE A 75 -3.21 -1.84 -18.76
N ASN A 76 -3.55 -2.98 -19.35
CA ASN A 76 -4.75 -3.12 -20.17
C ASN A 76 -5.95 -3.60 -19.33
N LYS A 77 -6.78 -2.67 -18.84
CA LYS A 77 -7.98 -2.97 -18.03
C LYS A 77 -9.06 -3.82 -18.73
N LYS A 78 -8.95 -4.05 -20.05
CA LYS A 78 -9.86 -4.97 -20.77
C LYS A 78 -9.52 -6.44 -20.54
N GLN A 79 -8.32 -6.76 -20.04
CA GLN A 79 -7.94 -8.13 -19.73
C GLN A 79 -8.60 -8.57 -18.43
N LYS A 80 -9.17 -9.79 -18.39
CA LYS A 80 -9.85 -10.32 -17.20
C LYS A 80 -8.95 -10.36 -15.95
N ASN A 81 -7.64 -10.47 -16.13
CA ASN A 81 -6.63 -10.54 -15.08
C ASN A 81 -5.81 -9.26 -14.93
N TRP A 82 -6.28 -8.11 -15.47
CA TRP A 82 -5.53 -6.84 -15.42
C TRP A 82 -5.14 -6.46 -13.99
N TYR A 83 -5.99 -6.79 -13.01
CA TYR A 83 -5.77 -6.51 -11.60
C TYR A 83 -4.53 -7.23 -11.07
N ALA A 84 -4.41 -8.52 -11.39
CA ALA A 84 -3.25 -9.33 -11.05
C ALA A 84 -2.02 -8.80 -11.76
N GLN A 85 -2.15 -8.44 -13.04
CA GLN A 85 -1.06 -7.87 -13.81
C GLN A 85 -0.55 -6.56 -13.20
N ALA A 86 -1.46 -5.67 -12.78
CA ALA A 86 -1.10 -4.41 -12.14
C ALA A 86 -0.21 -4.62 -10.90
N LEU A 87 -0.60 -5.57 -10.03
CA LEU A 87 0.16 -5.93 -8.84
C LEU A 87 1.42 -6.78 -9.15
N GLN A 88 1.46 -7.44 -10.30
CA GLN A 88 2.61 -8.23 -10.78
C GLN A 88 3.62 -7.43 -11.58
N ASP A 89 3.26 -6.29 -12.15
CA ASP A 89 4.19 -5.51 -12.96
C ASP A 89 4.58 -4.22 -12.22
N VAL A 90 3.72 -3.72 -11.31
CA VAL A 90 3.93 -2.49 -10.51
C VAL A 90 4.48 -1.35 -11.38
N ASN A 91 3.92 -1.25 -12.60
CA ASN A 91 4.40 -0.38 -13.67
C ASN A 91 3.59 0.93 -13.79
N TYR A 92 2.57 1.09 -12.95
CA TYR A 92 1.74 2.29 -12.85
C TYR A 92 2.49 3.45 -12.17
N HIS A 93 2.15 4.69 -12.50
CA HIS A 93 2.65 5.88 -11.82
C HIS A 93 1.78 6.30 -10.65
N TRP A 94 0.51 5.91 -10.67
CA TRP A 94 -0.45 6.24 -9.64
C TRP A 94 -1.35 5.05 -9.35
N ALA A 95 -1.67 4.87 -8.07
CA ALA A 95 -2.72 3.97 -7.65
C ALA A 95 -3.57 4.58 -6.53
N ARG A 96 -4.86 4.28 -6.53
CA ARG A 96 -5.76 4.45 -5.39
C ARG A 96 -6.19 3.09 -4.88
N ILE A 97 -5.97 2.85 -3.60
CA ILE A 97 -6.34 1.61 -2.93
C ILE A 97 -7.39 1.92 -1.87
N GLU A 98 -8.44 1.12 -1.80
CA GLU A 98 -9.50 1.22 -0.78
C GLU A 98 -9.72 -0.15 -0.12
N ARG A 99 -9.76 -0.17 1.21
CA ARG A 99 -10.12 -1.33 2.05
C ARG A 99 -11.64 -1.40 2.25
N GLU A 100 -12.15 -2.56 2.65
CA GLU A 100 -13.59 -2.81 2.88
C GLU A 100 -14.25 -1.90 3.93
N ASN A 101 -13.47 -1.28 4.82
CA ASN A 101 -13.96 -0.32 5.80
C ASN A 101 -14.04 1.12 5.26
N GLY A 102 -13.81 1.34 3.97
CA GLY A 102 -13.79 2.66 3.32
C GLY A 102 -12.49 3.45 3.53
N ALA A 103 -11.50 2.88 4.20
CA ALA A 103 -10.18 3.49 4.33
C ALA A 103 -9.45 3.44 2.99
N TRP A 104 -8.87 4.55 2.56
CA TRP A 104 -8.25 4.64 1.25
C TRP A 104 -6.96 5.44 1.25
N ILE A 105 -6.08 5.12 0.31
CA ILE A 105 -4.80 5.78 0.09
C ILE A 105 -4.58 6.04 -1.39
N ASP A 106 -3.88 7.14 -1.69
CA ASP A 106 -3.27 7.37 -2.99
C ASP A 106 -1.76 7.10 -2.91
N LEU A 107 -1.25 6.39 -3.91
CA LEU A 107 0.15 6.08 -4.11
C LEU A 107 0.65 6.79 -5.36
N TRP A 108 1.75 7.53 -5.25
CA TRP A 108 2.37 8.23 -6.37
C TRP A 108 3.82 7.80 -6.53
N ARG A 109 4.15 7.25 -7.70
CA ARG A 109 5.49 6.75 -8.00
C ARG A 109 6.49 7.90 -8.10
N ARG A 110 7.62 7.72 -7.44
CA ARG A 110 8.80 8.59 -7.43
C ARG A 110 9.77 8.18 -8.53
N GLY A 111 10.74 9.05 -8.82
CA GLY A 111 11.83 8.75 -9.76
C GLY A 111 12.74 7.59 -9.33
N ASP A 112 12.79 7.29 -8.02
CA ASP A 112 13.54 6.16 -7.46
C ASP A 112 12.74 4.83 -7.45
N GLY A 113 11.53 4.82 -8.01
CA GLY A 113 10.68 3.63 -8.13
C GLY A 113 9.81 3.32 -6.92
N ARG A 114 10.04 3.97 -5.77
CA ARG A 114 9.15 3.93 -4.60
C ARG A 114 7.88 4.74 -4.85
N PHE A 115 6.89 4.61 -3.97
CA PHE A 115 5.65 5.36 -4.00
C PHE A 115 5.52 6.22 -2.75
N ASP A 116 5.21 7.50 -2.91
CA ASP A 116 4.76 8.32 -1.79
C ASP A 116 3.29 8.02 -1.50
N MET A 117 2.94 7.93 -0.22
CA MET A 117 1.61 7.53 0.25
C MET A 117 0.84 8.69 0.86
N PHE A 118 -0.45 8.81 0.53
CA PHE A 118 -1.27 9.95 0.94
C PHE A 118 -2.69 9.54 1.36
N GLU A 119 -3.25 10.24 2.34
CA GLU A 119 -4.68 10.25 2.62
C GLU A 119 -5.33 11.37 1.77
N ASN A 120 -6.24 10.99 0.87
CA ASN A 120 -7.04 11.93 0.08
C ASN A 120 -6.30 12.85 -0.91
N ASN A 121 -6.03 12.36 -2.12
CA ASN A 121 -5.27 13.03 -3.19
C ASN A 121 -3.80 13.22 -2.80
N LYS A 122 -3.13 14.22 -3.39
CA LYS A 122 -1.70 14.52 -3.17
C LYS A 122 -1.54 15.77 -2.29
N PRO A 123 -1.81 15.70 -0.98
CA PRO A 123 -1.47 16.77 -0.04
C PRO A 123 0.05 17.02 -0.05
N PRO A 124 0.52 18.16 0.51
CA PRO A 124 1.91 18.57 0.37
C PRO A 124 2.91 17.66 1.08
N VAL A 125 2.46 16.83 2.02
CA VAL A 125 3.32 15.94 2.81
C VAL A 125 2.80 14.50 2.70
N PRO A 126 3.63 13.54 2.29
CA PRO A 126 3.26 12.14 2.32
C PRO A 126 3.19 11.60 3.76
N HIS A 127 2.27 10.68 4.01
CA HIS A 127 2.11 9.99 5.28
C HIS A 127 3.08 8.82 5.45
N GLY A 128 3.81 8.48 4.39
CA GLY A 128 4.71 7.35 4.34
C GLY A 128 5.17 7.06 2.92
N PHE A 129 5.71 5.87 2.72
CA PHE A 129 6.07 5.38 1.40
C PHE A 129 5.77 3.90 1.25
N CYS A 130 5.67 3.45 0.00
CA CYS A 130 5.70 2.05 -0.34
C CYS A 130 6.86 1.75 -1.30
N GLU A 131 7.39 0.54 -1.24
CA GLU A 131 8.43 0.08 -2.15
C GLU A 131 8.03 -1.24 -2.82
N PRO A 132 8.33 -1.40 -4.13
CA PRO A 132 8.15 -2.68 -4.82
C PRO A 132 9.00 -3.77 -4.19
N ILE A 133 8.40 -4.93 -3.97
CA ILE A 133 9.09 -6.09 -3.42
C ILE A 133 9.49 -6.99 -4.56
N MET A 134 10.73 -6.89 -4.96
CA MET A 134 11.24 -7.60 -6.12
C MET A 134 11.63 -9.03 -5.77
N ASP A 135 11.44 -9.94 -6.72
CA ASP A 135 11.93 -11.31 -6.62
C ASP A 135 13.47 -11.30 -6.44
N PRO A 136 14.00 -11.94 -5.38
CA PRO A 136 15.44 -11.99 -5.13
C PRO A 136 16.23 -12.70 -6.25
N GLY A 137 15.55 -13.48 -7.11
CA GLY A 137 16.14 -14.09 -8.31
C GLY A 137 16.45 -13.13 -9.45
N GLY A 138 16.16 -11.82 -9.30
CA GLY A 138 16.55 -10.79 -10.27
C GLY A 138 15.68 -10.73 -11.52
N SER A 139 14.46 -11.28 -11.47
CA SER A 139 13.52 -11.29 -12.60
C SER A 139 13.01 -9.90 -13.00
N GLY A 140 13.30 -8.86 -12.20
CA GLY A 140 12.75 -7.52 -12.39
C GLY A 140 11.24 -7.45 -12.20
N LYS A 141 10.65 -8.47 -11.55
CA LYS A 141 9.23 -8.55 -11.20
C LYS A 141 9.05 -8.65 -9.69
N PRO A 142 7.87 -8.31 -9.16
CA PRO A 142 7.53 -8.50 -7.76
C PRO A 142 7.60 -9.97 -7.34
N MET A 143 7.87 -10.18 -6.05
CA MET A 143 8.05 -11.48 -5.44
C MET A 143 6.76 -12.32 -5.55
N ARG A 144 6.93 -13.57 -5.95
CA ARG A 144 5.88 -14.59 -5.91
C ARG A 144 6.18 -15.63 -4.83
N LYS A 145 5.15 -16.01 -4.08
CA LYS A 145 5.21 -17.03 -3.05
C LYS A 145 3.98 -17.91 -3.08
N ASP A 146 4.20 -19.19 -2.88
CA ASP A 146 3.13 -20.12 -2.55
C ASP A 146 2.83 -20.02 -1.05
N CYS A 147 1.60 -19.62 -0.71
CA CYS A 147 1.09 -19.55 0.65
C CYS A 147 0.03 -20.63 0.82
N ASN A 148 0.41 -21.80 1.33
CA ASN A 148 -0.49 -22.93 1.59
C ASN A 148 -1.28 -23.40 0.34
N GLY A 149 -0.61 -23.51 -0.81
CA GLY A 149 -1.23 -23.90 -2.08
C GLY A 149 -1.91 -22.75 -2.83
N GLN A 150 -1.78 -21.51 -2.35
CA GLN A 150 -2.27 -20.30 -3.01
C GLN A 150 -1.11 -19.47 -3.55
N ASP A 151 -1.11 -19.26 -4.87
CA ASP A 151 -0.17 -18.37 -5.55
C ASP A 151 -0.42 -16.92 -5.12
N THR A 152 0.59 -16.33 -4.47
CA THR A 152 0.55 -14.99 -3.88
C THR A 152 1.66 -14.13 -4.47
N VAL A 153 1.29 -12.96 -4.97
CA VAL A 153 2.22 -11.92 -5.43
C VAL A 153 2.31 -10.86 -4.34
N VAL A 154 3.51 -10.59 -3.84
CA VAL A 154 3.76 -9.51 -2.89
C VAL A 154 4.24 -8.31 -3.68
N ALA A 155 3.35 -7.33 -3.87
CA ALA A 155 3.59 -6.21 -4.77
C ALA A 155 4.38 -5.10 -4.07
N LEU A 156 3.90 -4.67 -2.89
CA LEU A 156 4.43 -3.51 -2.18
C LEU A 156 4.61 -3.81 -0.68
N ALA A 157 5.69 -3.30 -0.09
CA ALA A 157 5.76 -3.01 1.35
C ALA A 157 5.47 -1.53 1.57
N CYS A 158 4.71 -1.20 2.59
CA CYS A 158 4.33 0.16 2.92
C CYS A 158 4.65 0.47 4.38
N TYR A 159 5.15 1.68 4.61
CA TYR A 159 5.59 2.18 5.91
C TYR A 159 5.06 3.60 6.09
N GLN A 160 4.32 3.83 7.17
CA GLN A 160 3.96 5.18 7.61
C GLN A 160 5.15 5.81 8.35
N TYR A 161 5.28 7.13 8.28
CA TYR A 161 6.25 7.86 9.09
C TYR A 161 5.91 7.79 10.60
#